data_AF-A0A3Q0NKB7-F1
#
_entry.id   AF-A0A3Q0NKB7-F1
#
_cell.length_a   1.000
_cell.length_b   1.000
_cell.length_c   1.000
_cell.angle_alpha   90.00
_cell.angle_beta   90.00
_cell.angle_gamma   90.00
#
_symmetry.space_group_name_H-M   'P 1'
#
loop_
_entity.id
_entity.type
_entity.pdbx_description
1 polymer ?
#
loop_
_entity_poly.entity_id
_entity_poly.type
_entity_poly.pdbx_seq_one_letter_code
_entity_poly.pdbx_strand_id
1 'polypeptide(L)'
;MKRISYFYSAENESEINLEIWKMFMNQSEAEREIHFDYTGIVFDIQLGEVRKVDLPERVQALIDKNGMEALPILVVDDAIYNYGEFSVIDAVEELLDVGVSIQVEED
;
A
#
# COMPACT_ATOMS: atom_id res chain seq x y z
N MET A 1 12.43 -9.67 3.89
CA MET A 1 10.97 -9.64 3.64
C MET A 1 10.50 -8.26 4.01
N LYS A 2 10.01 -7.49 3.04
CA LYS A 2 9.58 -6.10 3.18
C LYS A 2 8.09 -6.09 3.50
N ARG A 3 7.69 -5.55 4.65
CA ARG A 3 6.26 -5.46 5.00
C ARG A 3 5.73 -4.10 4.56
N ILE A 4 4.76 -4.11 3.66
CA ILE A 4 4.10 -2.92 3.13
C ILE A 4 2.68 -2.91 3.70
N SER A 5 2.31 -1.85 4.40
CA SER A 5 0.99 -1.70 5.00
C SER A 5 0.36 -0.40 4.56
N TYR A 6 -0.84 -0.50 3.99
CA TYR A 6 -1.63 0.62 3.52
C TYR A 6 -2.84 0.82 4.43
N PHE A 7 -2.86 1.93 5.15
CA PHE A 7 -3.94 2.30 6.06
C PHE A 7 -4.81 3.37 5.41
N TYR A 8 -6.11 3.10 5.30
CA TYR A 8 -7.05 3.95 4.61
C TYR A 8 -8.35 4.16 5.39
N SER A 9 -9.15 5.15 4.99
CA SER A 9 -10.53 5.31 5.45
C SER A 9 -11.47 5.04 4.28
N ALA A 10 -12.50 4.23 4.48
CA ALA A 10 -13.52 3.97 3.45
C ALA A 10 -14.26 5.24 2.99
N GLU A 11 -14.22 6.31 3.78
CA GLU A 11 -14.86 7.60 3.45
C GLU A 11 -14.01 8.44 2.46
N ASN A 12 -12.70 8.23 2.42
CA ASN A 12 -11.76 9.08 1.68
C ASN A 12 -10.96 8.35 0.58
N GLU A 13 -11.06 7.01 0.52
CA GLU A 13 -10.24 6.20 -0.40
C GLU A 13 -10.99 5.85 -1.68
N SER A 14 -10.29 5.93 -2.83
CA SER A 14 -10.84 5.51 -4.12
C SER A 14 -10.91 3.99 -4.24
N GLU A 15 -12.01 3.48 -4.82
CA GLU A 15 -12.14 2.05 -5.14
C GLU A 15 -10.97 1.54 -5.98
N ILE A 16 -10.53 2.34 -6.96
CA ILE A 16 -9.41 2.01 -7.86
C ILE A 16 -8.12 1.76 -7.06
N ASN A 17 -7.81 2.63 -6.09
CA ASN A 17 -6.61 2.48 -5.25
C ASN A 17 -6.67 1.17 -4.45
N LEU A 18 -7.85 0.83 -3.92
CA LEU A 18 -8.05 -0.42 -3.18
C LEU A 18 -7.93 -1.64 -4.09
N GLU A 19 -8.42 -1.57 -5.33
CA GLU A 19 -8.27 -2.64 -6.31
C GLU A 19 -6.80 -2.89 -6.67
N ILE A 20 -6.02 -1.82 -6.89
CA ILE A 20 -4.58 -1.91 -7.13
C ILE A 20 -3.91 -2.66 -5.97
N TRP A 21 -4.12 -2.24 -4.71
CA TRP A 21 -3.54 -2.95 -3.56
C TRP A 21 -4.00 -4.41 -3.44
N LYS A 22 -5.28 -4.69 -3.70
CA LYS A 22 -5.82 -6.07 -3.70
C LYS A 22 -5.19 -6.93 -4.79
N MET A 23 -4.90 -6.39 -5.97
CA MET A 23 -4.20 -7.12 -7.03
C MET A 23 -2.84 -7.61 -6.53
N PHE A 24 -2.06 -6.74 -5.87
CA PHE A 24 -0.75 -7.14 -5.33
C PHE A 24 -0.85 -8.11 -4.16
N MET A 25 -1.87 -7.96 -3.28
CA MET A 25 -2.13 -8.94 -2.22
C MET A 25 -2.44 -10.33 -2.77
N ASN A 26 -3.19 -10.39 -3.87
CA ASN A 26 -3.67 -11.63 -4.47
C ASN A 26 -2.73 -12.21 -5.54
N GLN A 27 -1.52 -11.65 -5.70
CA GLN A 27 -0.54 -12.21 -6.62
C GLN A 27 -0.27 -13.68 -6.32
N SER A 28 -0.27 -14.48 -7.38
CA SER A 28 0.01 -15.91 -7.34
C SER A 28 1.44 -16.16 -6.86
N GLU A 29 1.70 -17.35 -6.32
CA GLU A 29 3.06 -17.75 -5.88
C GLU A 29 4.08 -17.59 -7.01
N ALA A 30 3.70 -17.90 -8.26
CA ALA A 30 4.52 -17.70 -9.44
C ALA A 30 4.85 -16.22 -9.73
N GLU A 31 3.90 -15.30 -9.51
CA GLU A 31 4.13 -13.85 -9.72
C GLU A 31 5.07 -13.29 -8.64
N ARG A 32 4.92 -13.76 -7.41
CA ARG A 32 5.82 -13.44 -6.30
C ARG A 32 7.21 -14.02 -6.50
N GLU A 33 7.32 -15.23 -7.05
CA GLU A 33 8.59 -15.87 -7.40
C GLU A 33 9.31 -15.10 -8.52
N ILE A 34 8.59 -14.72 -9.60
CA ILE A 34 9.13 -13.89 -10.68
C ILE A 34 9.66 -12.55 -10.14
N HIS A 35 8.89 -11.89 -9.27
CA HIS A 35 9.34 -10.66 -8.62
C HIS A 35 10.62 -10.87 -7.80
N PHE A 36 10.68 -11.95 -7.01
CA PHE A 36 11.85 -12.28 -6.21
C PHE A 36 13.08 -12.60 -7.08
N ASP A 37 12.94 -13.36 -8.16
CA ASP A 37 14.03 -13.66 -9.10
C ASP A 37 14.59 -12.39 -9.75
N TYR A 38 13.74 -11.38 -10.01
CA TYR A 38 14.15 -10.12 -10.63
C TYR A 38 14.77 -9.12 -9.63
N THR A 39 14.15 -8.96 -8.46
CA THR A 39 14.49 -7.89 -7.48
C THR A 39 15.30 -8.38 -6.28
N GLY A 40 15.26 -9.69 -5.99
CA GLY A 40 15.73 -10.27 -4.73
C GLY A 40 14.85 -9.95 -3.53
N ILE A 41 13.69 -9.31 -3.72
CA ILE A 41 12.83 -8.81 -2.65
C ILE A 41 11.61 -9.72 -2.49
N VAL A 42 11.43 -10.24 -1.27
CA VAL A 42 10.17 -10.83 -0.81
C VAL A 42 9.37 -9.74 -0.12
N PHE A 43 8.11 -9.54 -0.48
CA PHE A 43 7.24 -8.56 0.17
C PHE A 43 5.92 -9.18 0.65
N ASP A 44 5.29 -8.50 1.60
CA ASP A 44 3.94 -8.80 2.09
C ASP A 44 3.16 -7.49 2.14
N ILE A 45 2.00 -7.46 1.50
CA ILE A 45 1.13 -6.29 1.44
C ILE A 45 -0.06 -6.52 2.36
N GLN A 46 -0.37 -5.50 3.16
CA GLN A 46 -1.48 -5.52 4.10
C GLN A 46 -2.33 -4.28 3.93
N LEU A 47 -3.65 -4.49 3.85
CA LEU A 47 -4.64 -3.43 3.86
C LEU A 47 -5.27 -3.33 5.26
N GLY A 48 -5.29 -2.12 5.80
CA GLY A 48 -5.86 -1.83 7.11
C GLY A 48 -6.86 -0.68 7.03
N GLU A 49 -8.15 -0.97 7.19
CA GLU A 49 -9.14 0.11 7.32
C GLU A 49 -9.09 0.70 8.72
N VAL A 50 -8.80 1.99 8.81
CA VAL A 50 -8.77 2.76 10.06
C VAL A 50 -10.12 2.62 10.77
N ARG A 51 -10.09 2.36 12.09
CA ARG A 51 -11.24 1.98 12.96
C ARG A 51 -11.68 0.51 12.88
N LYS A 52 -11.21 -0.27 11.92
CA LYS A 52 -11.47 -1.73 11.86
C LYS A 52 -10.26 -2.59 12.23
N VAL A 53 -9.07 -2.00 12.23
CA VAL A 53 -7.82 -2.67 12.60
C VAL A 53 -7.11 -1.91 13.72
N ASP A 54 -6.32 -2.63 14.52
CA ASP A 54 -5.35 -2.02 15.41
C ASP A 54 -4.26 -1.31 14.60
N LEU A 55 -4.00 -0.05 14.95
CA LEU A 55 -3.03 0.78 14.26
C LEU A 55 -1.68 0.73 14.98
N PRO A 56 -0.57 0.68 14.23
CA PRO A 56 0.76 0.89 14.80
C PRO A 56 0.85 2.25 15.50
N GLU A 57 1.62 2.33 16.58
CA GLU A 57 1.73 3.54 17.42
C GLU A 57 2.12 4.79 16.61
N ARG A 58 2.96 4.61 15.58
CA ARG A 58 3.37 5.70 14.67
C ARG A 58 2.24 6.19 13.77
N VAL A 59 1.41 5.28 13.26
CA VAL A 59 0.24 5.60 12.42
C VAL A 59 -0.78 6.33 13.27
N GLN A 60 -1.04 5.81 14.48
CA GLN A 60 -1.91 6.45 15.45
C GLN A 60 -1.44 7.87 15.77
N ALA A 61 -0.16 8.06 16.11
CA ALA A 61 0.41 9.37 16.41
C ALA A 61 0.32 10.35 15.23
N LEU A 62 0.44 9.87 13.98
CA LEU A 62 0.29 10.70 12.78
C LEU A 62 -1.15 11.19 12.60
N ILE A 63 -2.13 10.31 12.83
CA ILE A 63 -3.56 10.63 12.78
C ILE A 63 -3.93 11.56 13.94
N ASP A 64 -3.42 11.34 15.14
CA ASP A 64 -3.67 12.23 16.28
C ASP A 64 -3.12 13.65 16.03
N LYS A 65 -2.04 13.78 15.26
CA LYS A 65 -1.42 15.07 14.92
C LYS A 65 -2.11 15.80 13.75
N ASN A 66 -2.48 15.08 12.69
CA ASN A 66 -2.95 15.69 11.43
C ASN A 66 -4.42 15.37 11.12
N GLY A 67 -5.11 14.65 12.01
CA GLY A 67 -6.46 14.17 11.79
C GLY A 67 -6.55 13.10 10.68
N MET A 68 -7.77 12.90 10.18
CA MET A 68 -8.02 11.97 9.07
C MET A 68 -7.45 12.43 7.73
N GLU A 69 -6.99 13.68 7.63
CA GLU A 69 -6.28 14.20 6.45
C GLU A 69 -4.90 13.56 6.28
N ALA A 70 -4.38 12.88 7.31
CA ALA A 70 -3.19 12.05 7.19
C ALA A 70 -3.41 10.84 6.27
N LEU A 71 -4.66 10.42 6.02
CA LEU A 71 -4.96 9.24 5.23
C LEU A 71 -5.00 9.55 3.73
N PRO A 72 -4.64 8.57 2.87
CA PRO A 72 -4.07 7.25 3.22
C PRO A 72 -2.67 7.32 3.82
N ILE A 73 -2.24 6.30 4.56
CA ILE A 73 -0.89 6.20 5.15
C ILE A 73 -0.24 4.90 4.67
N LEU A 74 0.93 5.04 4.05
CA LEU A 74 1.75 3.94 3.58
C LEU A 74 2.92 3.72 4.52
N VAL A 75 3.03 2.52 5.06
CA VAL A 75 4.08 2.09 5.99
C VAL A 75 4.89 0.98 5.36
N VAL A 76 6.21 1.07 5.48
CA VAL A 76 7.18 0.10 4.97
C VAL A 76 8.13 -0.26 6.10
N ASP A 77 8.16 -1.53 6.49
CA ASP A 77 9.00 -2.04 7.59
C ASP A 77 8.92 -1.17 8.87
N ASP A 78 7.69 -0.83 9.28
CA ASP A 78 7.38 -0.01 10.47
C ASP A 78 7.72 1.50 10.35
N ALA A 79 8.23 1.94 9.19
CA ALA A 79 8.45 3.35 8.89
C ALA A 79 7.33 3.92 8.02
N ILE A 80 6.83 5.12 8.34
CA ILE A 80 5.90 5.84 7.46
C ILE A 80 6.69 6.26 6.21
N TYR A 81 6.28 5.75 5.05
CA TYR A 81 6.88 6.05 3.76
C TYR A 81 6.19 7.23 3.08
N ASN A 82 4.86 7.21 3.04
CA ASN A 82 4.04 8.29 2.48
C ASN A 82 2.72 8.43 3.24
N TYR A 83 2.11 9.62 3.19
CA TYR A 83 0.81 9.86 3.81
C TYR A 83 0.08 11.04 3.16
N GLY A 84 -1.25 11.06 3.25
CA GLY A 84 -2.11 12.07 2.63
C GLY A 84 -2.22 11.89 1.12
N GLU A 85 -2.12 12.98 0.36
CA GLU A 85 -2.25 12.94 -1.09
C GLU A 85 -0.95 12.44 -1.76
N PHE A 86 -0.99 11.21 -2.29
CA PHE A 86 0.08 10.64 -3.12
C PHE A 86 -0.49 9.68 -4.17
N SER A 87 0.29 9.45 -5.23
CA SER A 87 -0.03 8.44 -6.24
C SER A 87 0.29 7.04 -5.73
N VAL A 88 -0.73 6.20 -5.60
CA VAL A 88 -0.58 4.80 -5.19
C VAL A 88 0.24 4.01 -6.20
N ILE A 89 0.05 4.29 -7.50
CA ILE A 89 0.78 3.60 -8.57
C ILE A 89 2.28 3.90 -8.44
N ASP A 90 2.67 5.18 -8.41
CA ASP A 90 4.08 5.56 -8.25
C ASP A 90 4.69 4.96 -6.98
N ALA A 91 3.96 5.01 -5.85
CA ALA A 91 4.44 4.46 -4.60
C ALA A 91 4.67 2.94 -4.67
N VAL A 92 3.81 2.20 -5.38
CA VAL A 92 3.97 0.76 -5.61
C VAL A 92 5.15 0.49 -6.54
N GLU A 93 5.25 1.22 -7.65
CA GLU A 93 6.34 1.08 -8.61
C GLU A 93 7.71 1.30 -7.94
N GLU A 94 7.83 2.36 -7.14
CA GLU A 94 9.05 2.65 -6.38
C GLU A 94 9.35 1.60 -5.31
N LEU A 95 8.32 1.10 -4.60
CA LEU A 95 8.54 0.19 -3.49
C LEU A 95 8.90 -1.23 -3.91
N LEU A 96 8.37 -1.66 -5.05
CA LEU A 96 8.51 -2.99 -5.58
C LEU A 96 9.50 -3.06 -6.76
N ASP A 97 10.05 -1.94 -7.24
CA ASP A 97 10.90 -1.88 -8.43
C ASP A 97 10.23 -2.55 -9.66
N VAL A 98 8.90 -2.56 -9.66
CA VAL A 98 8.08 -3.09 -10.75
C VAL A 98 7.57 -1.93 -11.57
N GLY A 99 7.90 -1.88 -12.86
CA GLY A 99 7.17 -1.03 -13.79
C GLY A 99 5.76 -1.61 -13.95
N VAL A 100 4.78 -1.07 -13.22
CA VAL A 100 3.42 -1.57 -13.30
C VAL A 100 2.84 -1.01 -14.59
N SER A 101 2.92 -1.78 -15.67
CA SER A 101 2.10 -1.54 -16.86
C SER A 101 0.65 -1.90 -16.54
N ILE A 102 -0.01 -1.11 -15.68
CA ILE A 102 -1.45 -1.20 -15.48
C ILE A 102 -2.09 -0.75 -16.79
N GLN A 103 -2.42 -1.70 -17.66
CA GLN A 103 -3.41 -1.45 -18.70
C GLN A 103 -4.76 -1.38 -18.00
N VAL A 104 -5.12 -0.18 -17.53
CA VAL A 104 -6.50 0.09 -17.13
C VAL A 104 -7.28 0.15 -18.44
N GLU A 105 -8.09 -0.87 -18.73
CA GLU A 105 -9.13 -0.72 -19.76
C GLU A 105 -10.16 0.26 -19.20
N GLU A 106 -10.16 1.49 -19.73
CA GLU A 106 -11.30 2.41 -19.61
C GLU A 106 -12.44 1.88 -20.52
N ASP A 107 -13.55 1.45 -19.93
CA ASP A 107 -14.83 1.28 -20.65
C ASP A 107 -15.70 2.54 -20.47
#